data_AF-A0A561VMQ9-F1
#
_entry.id   AF-A0A561VMQ9-F1
#
_cell.length_a   1.000
_cell.length_b   1.000
_cell.length_c   1.000
_cell.angle_alpha   90.00
_cell.angle_beta   90.00
_cell.angle_gamma   90.00
#
_symmetry.space_group_name_H-M   'P 1'
#
loop_
_entity.id
_entity.type
_entity.pdbx_description
1 polymer ?
#
loop_
_entity_poly.entity_id
_entity_poly.type
_entity_poly.pdbx_seq_one_letter_code
_entity_poly.pdbx_strand_id
1 'polypeptide(L)'
;MDVHGTESDGVGAAPSVARLLLELRGRASVDVKPAGRSLQVRPQGGRTVAVHIHPGGVDIAVARNQADEVAASIVGATVKDPDDPVPFVSVEGHLIDASYDAVLAAAVQAVELRKSGGPAKAPRAPRAAAAPKATTRSTRPAARPDRPICPRCKQYELLASGECPSGYC
;
A
#
# COMPACT_ATOMS: atom_id res chain seq x y z
N MET A 1 13.67 19.66 -27.15
CA MET A 1 13.56 20.23 -25.78
C MET A 1 12.24 19.73 -25.24
N ASP A 2 12.27 18.49 -24.77
CA ASP A 2 11.10 17.63 -24.70
C ASP A 2 10.58 17.55 -23.26
N VAL A 3 9.37 18.10 -23.09
CA VAL A 3 8.29 17.61 -22.23
C VAL A 3 8.64 17.33 -20.76
N HIS A 4 8.55 18.36 -19.92
CA HIS A 4 8.12 18.22 -18.52
C HIS A 4 6.70 18.74 -18.33
N GLY A 5 5.80 18.21 -19.14
CA GLY A 5 4.37 18.11 -18.82
C GLY A 5 4.15 16.87 -17.97
N THR A 6 4.40 16.95 -16.67
CA THR A 6 3.73 16.08 -15.70
C THR A 6 2.82 16.96 -14.87
N GLU A 7 1.71 17.32 -15.50
CA GLU A 7 0.45 17.59 -14.81
C GLU A 7 0.27 16.47 -13.79
N SER A 8 0.56 16.77 -12.52
CA SER A 8 0.11 15.97 -11.39
C SER A 8 -1.39 16.21 -11.27
N ASP A 9 -2.13 15.65 -12.23
CA ASP A 9 -3.58 15.65 -12.23
C ASP A 9 -4.04 14.83 -11.02
N GLY A 10 -4.37 15.56 -9.97
CA GLY A 10 -5.40 15.16 -9.00
C GLY A 10 -5.21 13.81 -8.33
N VAL A 11 -4.12 13.61 -7.58
CA VAL A 11 -4.37 13.02 -6.26
C VAL A 11 -5.20 14.08 -5.55
N GLY A 12 -6.49 13.81 -5.31
CA GLY A 12 -7.38 14.64 -4.49
C GLY A 12 -6.93 14.68 -3.03
N ALA A 13 -5.64 14.91 -2.84
CA ALA A 13 -4.97 15.12 -1.59
C ALA A 13 -5.54 16.41 -1.02
N ALA A 14 -6.23 16.30 0.13
CA ALA A 14 -6.63 17.45 0.92
C ALA A 14 -5.46 18.47 1.00
N PRO A 15 -5.72 19.79 1.03
CA PRO A 15 -4.67 20.82 1.06
C PRO A 15 -3.54 20.54 2.07
N SER A 16 -3.90 19.94 3.20
CA SER A 16 -3.05 19.45 4.28
C SER A 16 -1.98 18.46 3.82
N VAL A 17 -2.32 17.54 2.90
CA VAL A 17 -1.42 16.53 2.36
C VAL A 17 -0.41 17.15 1.37
N ALA A 18 -0.86 18.10 0.54
CA ALA A 18 0.06 18.84 -0.33
C ALA A 18 1.06 19.66 0.50
N ARG A 19 0.58 20.30 1.58
CA ARG A 19 1.41 20.99 2.55
C ARG A 19 2.41 20.03 3.22
N LEU A 20 1.96 18.87 3.68
CA LEU A 20 2.80 17.82 4.27
C LEU A 20 3.95 17.42 3.33
N LEU A 21 3.68 17.20 2.04
CA LEU A 21 4.70 16.87 1.05
C LEU A 21 5.73 17.99 0.86
N LEU A 22 5.26 19.24 0.80
CA LEU A 22 6.13 20.40 0.67
C LEU A 22 7.05 20.56 1.88
N GLU A 23 6.50 20.50 3.09
CA GLU A 23 7.26 20.62 4.33
C GLU A 23 8.23 19.45 4.52
N LEU A 24 7.82 18.23 4.18
CA LEU A 24 8.68 17.05 4.27
C LEU A 24 9.90 17.16 3.35
N ARG A 25 9.73 17.68 2.12
CA ARG A 25 10.85 17.96 1.20
C ARG A 25 11.81 19.04 1.72
N GLY A 26 11.31 19.99 2.52
CA GLY A 26 12.15 21.01 3.17
C GLY A 26 12.94 20.50 4.36
N ARG A 27 12.49 19.41 5.02
CA ARG A 27 13.10 18.88 6.24
C ARG A 27 13.92 17.61 6.03
N ALA A 28 13.63 16.82 4.98
CA ALA A 28 14.31 15.55 4.70
C ALA A 28 14.52 15.33 3.20
N SER A 29 15.62 14.66 2.86
CA SER A 29 15.92 14.24 1.48
C SER A 29 15.01 13.07 1.07
N VAL A 30 13.98 13.35 0.26
CA VAL A 30 12.96 12.38 -0.14
C VAL A 30 12.76 12.31 -1.66
N ASP A 31 12.54 11.10 -2.15
CA ASP A 31 12.04 10.82 -3.49
C ASP A 31 10.53 10.53 -3.42
N VAL A 32 9.75 11.16 -4.30
CA VAL A 32 8.31 10.94 -4.41
C VAL A 32 8.01 10.21 -5.70
N LYS A 33 7.40 9.02 -5.61
CA LYS A 33 7.02 8.22 -6.77
C LYS A 33 5.52 8.00 -6.82
N PRO A 34 4.84 8.28 -7.94
CA PRO A 34 3.44 7.92 -8.11
C PRO A 34 3.28 6.39 -8.17
N ALA A 35 2.21 5.90 -7.56
CA ALA A 35 1.81 4.49 -7.52
C ALA A 35 0.29 4.40 -7.70
N GLY A 36 -0.17 4.35 -8.95
CA GLY A 36 -1.60 4.41 -9.27
C GLY A 36 -2.20 5.74 -8.81
N ARG A 37 -3.25 5.69 -7.98
CA ARG A 37 -3.92 6.88 -7.39
C ARG A 37 -3.28 7.37 -6.09
N SER A 38 -2.06 6.95 -5.80
CA SER A 38 -1.36 7.22 -4.55
C SER A 38 0.06 7.69 -4.79
N LEU A 39 0.68 8.33 -3.80
CA LEU A 39 2.08 8.75 -3.83
C LEU A 39 2.85 7.99 -2.77
N GLN A 40 4.00 7.46 -3.15
CA GLN A 40 4.93 6.82 -2.23
C GLN A 40 6.13 7.75 -2.02
N VAL A 41 6.32 8.16 -0.77
CA VAL A 41 7.49 8.92 -0.34
C VAL A 41 8.52 7.95 0.22
N ARG A 42 9.75 8.10 -0.25
CA ARG A 42 10.90 7.27 0.11
C ARG A 42 12.05 8.19 0.50
N PRO A 43 12.97 7.78 1.38
CA PRO A 43 14.24 8.48 1.52
C PRO A 43 14.97 8.48 0.17
N GLN A 44 15.69 9.58 -0.13
CA GLN A 44 16.39 9.74 -1.40
C GLN A 44 17.37 8.58 -1.64
N GLY A 45 17.30 7.96 -2.82
CA GLY A 45 18.09 6.77 -3.17
C GLY A 45 17.66 5.47 -2.47
N GLY A 46 16.67 5.54 -1.59
CA GLY A 46 16.11 4.40 -0.88
C GLY A 46 15.00 3.68 -1.66
N ARG A 47 14.85 2.38 -1.39
CA ARG A 47 13.79 1.55 -2.00
C ARG A 47 12.57 1.35 -1.11
N THR A 48 12.69 1.69 0.17
CA THR A 48 11.67 1.48 1.21
C THR A 48 10.72 2.66 1.27
N VAL A 49 9.43 2.37 1.51
CA VAL A 49 8.40 3.41 1.64
C VAL A 49 8.37 3.91 3.07
N ALA A 50 8.56 5.22 3.24
CA ALA A 50 8.47 5.92 4.52
C ALA A 50 7.04 6.42 4.76
N VAL A 51 6.45 7.05 3.74
CA VAL A 51 5.09 7.57 3.81
C VAL A 51 4.35 7.16 2.54
N HIS A 52 3.11 6.68 2.69
CA HIS A 52 2.24 6.35 1.58
C HIS A 52 0.99 7.23 1.67
N ILE A 53 0.78 8.05 0.64
CA ILE A 53 -0.30 9.02 0.55
C ILE A 53 -1.33 8.48 -0.42
N HIS A 54 -2.55 8.27 0.04
CA HIS A 54 -3.65 7.73 -0.76
C HIS A 54 -4.90 8.61 -0.63
N PRO A 55 -5.95 8.42 -1.47
CA PRO A 55 -7.13 9.29 -1.43
C PRO A 55 -7.82 9.36 -0.06
N GLY A 56 -7.76 8.30 0.74
CA GLY A 56 -8.31 8.27 2.09
C GLY A 56 -7.46 8.92 3.19
N GLY A 57 -6.21 9.34 2.93
CA GLY A 57 -5.30 9.78 3.99
C GLY A 57 -3.83 9.41 3.78
N VAL A 58 -3.11 9.24 4.89
CA VAL A 58 -1.66 9.05 4.91
C VAL A 58 -1.29 7.89 5.83
N ASP A 59 -0.45 6.99 5.34
CA ASP A 59 0.16 5.89 6.08
C ASP A 59 1.64 6.19 6.34
N ILE A 60 2.04 6.18 7.61
CA ILE A 60 3.39 6.55 8.06
C ILE A 60 4.08 5.34 8.64
N ALA A 61 5.24 4.96 8.09
CA ALA A 61 6.04 3.86 8.61
C ALA A 61 6.68 4.26 9.95
N VAL A 62 6.46 3.47 11.00
CA VAL A 62 7.00 3.76 12.34
C VAL A 62 7.75 2.55 12.90
N ALA A 63 8.60 2.77 13.90
CA ALA A 63 9.21 1.67 14.63
C ALA A 63 8.14 0.93 15.45
N ARG A 64 8.21 -0.40 15.50
CA ARG A 64 7.18 -1.22 16.15
C ARG A 64 6.93 -0.84 17.61
N ASN A 65 7.99 -0.53 18.36
CA ASN A 65 7.92 -0.13 19.76
C ASN A 65 7.33 1.28 19.96
N GLN A 66 7.18 2.08 18.91
CA GLN A 66 6.64 3.44 18.95
C GLN A 66 5.26 3.52 18.28
N ALA A 67 4.75 2.43 17.70
CA ALA A 67 3.55 2.47 16.88
C ALA A 67 2.32 2.92 17.68
N ASP A 68 2.13 2.36 18.88
CA ASP A 68 1.02 2.72 19.76
C ASP A 68 1.13 4.15 20.30
N GLU A 69 2.35 4.60 20.63
CA GLU A 69 2.61 5.96 21.10
C GLU A 69 2.31 7.00 20.01
N VAL A 70 2.79 6.76 18.78
CA VAL A 70 2.54 7.64 17.65
C VAL A 70 1.05 7.66 17.31
N ALA A 71 0.38 6.51 17.31
CA ALA A 71 -1.06 6.45 17.08
C ALA A 71 -1.86 7.19 18.16
N ALA A 72 -1.46 7.10 19.43
CA ALA A 72 -2.11 7.84 20.51
C ALA A 72 -1.90 9.37 20.42
N SER A 73 -0.79 9.80 19.83
CA SER A 73 -0.45 11.22 19.65
C SER A 73 -1.19 11.92 18.50
N ILE A 74 -1.81 11.15 17.59
CA ILE A 74 -2.47 11.67 16.39
C ILE A 74 -3.95 11.32 16.44
N VAL A 75 -4.81 12.34 16.36
CA VAL A 75 -6.26 12.15 16.43
C VAL A 75 -6.76 11.26 15.28
N GLY A 76 -7.44 10.17 15.63
CA GLY A 76 -8.00 9.21 14.68
C GLY A 76 -6.97 8.35 13.94
N ALA A 77 -5.73 8.29 14.42
CA ALA A 77 -4.73 7.40 13.86
C ALA A 77 -4.95 5.95 14.27
N THR A 78 -4.64 5.02 13.37
CA THR A 78 -4.75 3.57 13.61
C THR A 78 -3.47 2.85 13.19
N VAL A 79 -3.03 1.88 13.98
CA VAL A 79 -1.88 1.03 13.63
C VAL A 79 -2.34 -0.08 12.68
N LYS A 80 -1.80 -0.09 11.46
CA LYS A 80 -1.94 -1.15 10.47
C LYS A 80 -0.84 -2.20 10.66
N ASP A 81 -1.25 -3.46 10.65
CA ASP A 81 -0.38 -4.63 10.73
C ASP A 81 0.63 -4.57 11.90
N PRO A 82 0.18 -4.57 13.16
CA PRO A 82 1.05 -4.43 14.36
C PRO A 82 2.09 -5.55 14.51
N ASP A 83 1.91 -6.66 13.79
CA ASP A 83 2.86 -7.77 13.71
C ASP A 83 3.98 -7.57 12.67
N ASP A 84 3.87 -6.57 11.78
CA ASP A 84 4.95 -6.22 10.85
C ASP A 84 6.12 -5.60 11.64
N PRO A 85 7.39 -5.92 11.29
CA PRO A 85 8.55 -5.29 11.91
C PRO A 85 8.59 -3.76 11.73
N VAL A 86 7.89 -3.22 10.72
CA VAL A 86 7.71 -1.78 10.51
C VAL A 86 6.25 -1.50 10.19
N PRO A 87 5.39 -1.40 11.22
CA PRO A 87 3.97 -1.14 11.03
C PRO A 87 3.76 0.26 10.44
N PHE A 88 2.56 0.48 9.92
CA PHE A 88 2.14 1.77 9.42
C PHE A 88 1.09 2.37 10.34
N VAL A 89 1.24 3.64 10.70
CA VAL A 89 0.20 4.42 11.35
C VAL A 89 -0.59 5.15 10.27
N SER A 90 -1.87 4.80 10.14
CA SER A 90 -2.80 5.34 9.17
C SER A 90 -3.58 6.50 9.77
N VAL A 91 -3.62 7.62 9.07
CA VAL A 91 -4.35 8.84 9.46
C VAL A 91 -5.30 9.21 8.35
N GLU A 92 -6.58 9.41 8.68
CA GLU A 92 -7.58 9.81 7.71
C GLU A 92 -7.36 11.24 7.22
N GLY A 93 -7.56 11.47 5.91
CA GLY A 93 -7.22 12.75 5.27
C GLY A 93 -7.86 13.99 5.92
N HIS A 94 -9.07 13.84 6.44
CA HIS A 94 -9.83 14.92 7.07
C HIS A 94 -9.38 15.24 8.52
N LEU A 95 -8.56 14.38 9.13
CA LEU A 95 -8.05 14.54 10.50
C LEU A 95 -6.58 15.00 10.54
N ILE A 96 -5.91 15.05 9.39
CA ILE A 96 -4.49 15.42 9.30
C ILE A 96 -4.24 16.81 9.90
N ASP A 97 -5.11 17.79 9.64
CA ASP A 97 -4.94 19.15 10.16
C ASP A 97 -5.08 19.24 11.69
N ALA A 98 -5.86 18.35 12.31
CA ALA A 98 -6.08 18.35 13.75
C ALA A 98 -4.82 17.95 14.55
N SER A 99 -3.88 17.27 13.91
CA SER A 99 -2.61 16.84 14.52
C SER A 99 -1.44 17.01 13.55
N TYR A 100 -1.46 18.09 12.75
CA TYR A 100 -0.55 18.29 11.63
C TYR A 100 0.93 18.20 12.03
N ASP A 101 1.32 18.86 13.12
CA ASP A 101 2.71 18.85 13.58
C ASP A 101 3.18 17.45 14.00
N ALA A 102 2.29 16.67 14.64
CA ALA A 102 2.59 15.28 15.02
C ALA A 102 2.71 14.38 13.79
N VAL A 103 1.82 14.54 12.80
CA VAL A 103 1.87 13.84 11.51
C VAL A 103 3.17 14.16 10.77
N LEU A 104 3.57 15.44 10.73
CA LEU A 104 4.80 15.87 10.08
C LEU A 104 6.05 15.35 10.81
N ALA A 105 6.08 15.41 12.14
CA ALA A 105 7.18 14.88 12.93
C ALA A 105 7.33 13.36 12.72
N ALA A 106 6.22 12.61 12.75
CA ALA A 106 6.21 11.19 12.48
C ALA A 106 6.67 10.87 11.05
N ALA A 107 6.25 11.67 10.05
CA ALA A 107 6.68 11.51 8.66
C ALA A 107 8.20 11.73 8.47
N VAL A 108 8.78 12.72 9.15
CA VAL A 108 10.23 12.95 9.14
C VAL A 108 10.97 11.77 9.79
N GLN A 109 10.50 11.32 10.96
CA GLN A 109 11.08 10.15 11.63
C GLN A 109 10.97 8.88 10.79
N ALA A 110 9.86 8.69 10.06
CA ALA A 110 9.67 7.58 9.13
C ALA A 110 10.72 7.58 8.01
N VAL A 111 11.05 8.76 7.46
CA VAL A 111 12.08 8.89 6.42
C VAL A 111 13.45 8.51 6.98
N GLU A 112 13.82 9.02 8.15
CA GLU A 112 15.10 8.68 8.79
C GLU A 112 15.19 7.19 9.18
N LEU A 113 14.09 6.62 9.70
CA LEU A 113 13.99 5.18 9.97
C LEU A 113 14.19 4.34 8.71
N ARG A 114 13.64 4.77 7.58
CA ARG A 114 13.79 4.04 6.30
C ARG A 114 15.16 4.28 5.66
N LYS A 115 15.77 5.43 5.89
CA LYS A 115 17.11 5.80 5.41
C LYS A 115 18.20 4.98 6.09
N SER A 116 18.06 4.70 7.38
CA SER A 116 18.97 3.82 8.14
C SER A 116 18.86 2.33 7.76
N GLY A 117 18.03 1.98 6.77
CA GLY A 117 17.78 0.61 6.31
C GLY A 117 16.58 -0.07 6.98
N GLY A 118 15.97 0.57 7.99
CA GLY A 118 14.93 0.00 8.83
C GLY A 118 15.40 -1.23 9.63
N PRO A 119 14.58 -1.74 10.57
CA PRO A 119 14.86 -3.05 11.14
C PRO A 119 14.92 -4.06 10.00
N ALA A 120 15.97 -4.89 10.00
CA ALA A 120 16.16 -5.97 9.03
C ALA A 120 14.80 -6.64 8.86
N LYS A 121 14.26 -6.63 7.63
CA LYS A 121 12.96 -7.26 7.34
C LYS A 121 12.99 -8.60 8.03
N ALA A 122 12.22 -8.76 9.11
CA ALA A 122 11.95 -10.08 9.62
C ALA A 122 11.51 -10.85 8.38
N PRO A 123 12.13 -12.00 8.07
CA PRO A 123 11.78 -12.76 6.88
C PRO A 123 10.27 -12.86 6.94
N ARG A 124 9.58 -12.13 6.06
CA ARG A 124 8.12 -12.16 6.01
C ARG A 124 7.85 -13.64 5.96
N ALA A 125 7.19 -14.18 6.99
CA ALA A 125 6.74 -15.55 6.95
C ALA A 125 6.12 -15.69 5.56
N PRO A 126 6.64 -16.58 4.71
CA PRO A 126 6.31 -16.59 3.30
C PRO A 126 4.79 -16.57 3.26
N ARG A 127 4.22 -15.46 2.77
CA ARG A 127 2.78 -15.29 2.59
C ARG A 127 2.34 -16.57 1.92
N ALA A 128 1.65 -17.46 2.65
CA ALA A 128 1.62 -18.89 2.38
C ALA A 128 1.58 -19.16 0.86
N ALA A 129 2.75 -19.39 0.28
CA ALA A 129 2.83 -20.16 -0.94
C ALA A 129 2.40 -21.54 -0.48
N ALA A 130 1.39 -22.10 -1.15
CA ALA A 130 0.86 -23.43 -0.89
C ALA A 130 1.98 -24.38 -0.43
N ALA A 131 1.76 -24.99 0.74
CA ALA A 131 2.76 -25.77 1.47
C ALA A 131 3.58 -26.70 0.56
N PRO A 132 4.91 -26.82 0.77
CA PRO A 132 5.71 -27.84 0.11
C PRO A 132 5.26 -29.20 0.64
N LYS A 133 4.46 -29.93 -0.15
CA LYS A 133 4.18 -31.34 0.13
C LYS A 133 5.49 -32.11 0.00
N ALA A 134 5.98 -32.57 1.14
CA ALA A 134 6.88 -33.70 1.21
C ALA A 134 6.35 -34.84 0.34
N THR A 135 7.29 -35.51 -0.31
CA THR A 135 7.15 -36.68 -1.17
C THR A 135 6.51 -37.85 -0.42
N THR A 136 5.19 -37.83 -0.31
CA THR A 136 4.38 -39.04 -0.12
C THR A 136 3.71 -39.38 -1.42
N ARG A 137 4.03 -40.60 -1.89
CA ARG A 137 3.54 -41.30 -3.08
C ARG A 137 2.23 -40.78 -3.66
N SER A 138 2.25 -40.57 -4.98
CA SER A 138 1.17 -40.80 -5.94
C SER A 138 -0.26 -40.74 -5.40
N THR A 139 -0.96 -39.65 -5.70
CA THR A 139 -2.29 -39.69 -6.33
C THR A 139 -2.59 -38.29 -6.88
N ARG A 140 -2.60 -38.18 -8.21
CA ARG A 140 -3.03 -37.00 -8.98
C ARG A 140 -4.49 -36.65 -8.60
N PRO A 141 -4.80 -35.45 -8.07
CA PRO A 141 -6.18 -35.00 -8.01
C PRO A 141 -6.67 -34.81 -9.45
N ALA A 142 -7.85 -35.36 -9.77
CA ALA A 142 -8.44 -35.29 -11.10
C ALA A 142 -8.48 -33.84 -11.60
N ALA A 143 -8.08 -33.63 -12.86
CA ALA A 143 -8.22 -32.34 -13.52
C ALA A 143 -9.69 -31.91 -13.44
N ARG A 144 -9.94 -30.73 -12.87
CA ARG A 144 -11.27 -30.12 -12.92
C ARG A 144 -11.60 -29.91 -14.41
N PRO A 145 -12.72 -30.45 -14.93
CA PRO A 145 -13.04 -30.31 -16.34
C PRO A 145 -13.18 -28.82 -16.68
N ASP A 146 -12.45 -28.40 -17.71
CA ASP A 146 -12.47 -27.06 -18.30
C ASP A 146 -13.92 -26.76 -18.71
N ARG A 147 -14.62 -25.90 -17.97
CA ARG A 147 -15.99 -25.55 -18.30
C ARG A 147 -15.96 -24.59 -19.48
N PRO A 148 -16.68 -24.88 -20.57
CA PRO A 148 -16.61 -24.04 -21.76
C PRO A 148 -17.14 -22.65 -21.44
N ILE A 149 -16.30 -21.64 -21.65
CA ILE A 149 -16.67 -20.24 -21.57
C ILE A 149 -17.51 -19.89 -22.81
N CYS A 150 -18.53 -19.05 -22.65
CA CYS A 150 -19.40 -18.66 -23.76
C CYS A 150 -18.57 -18.05 -24.91
N PRO A 151 -18.64 -18.61 -26.14
CA PRO A 151 -17.81 -18.14 -27.25
C PRO A 151 -18.20 -16.75 -27.77
N ARG A 152 -19.41 -16.27 -27.45
CA ARG A 152 -19.92 -14.98 -27.92
C ARG A 152 -19.51 -13.81 -27.03
N CYS A 153 -19.67 -13.90 -25.71
CA CYS A 153 -19.24 -12.82 -24.80
C CYS A 153 -17.89 -13.05 -24.14
N LYS A 154 -17.39 -14.30 -24.10
CA LYS A 154 -16.14 -14.70 -23.43
C LYS A 154 -16.02 -14.31 -21.95
N GLN A 155 -17.11 -13.85 -21.35
CA GLN A 155 -17.13 -13.29 -20.01
C GLN A 155 -17.73 -14.24 -18.98
N TYR A 156 -18.65 -15.11 -19.40
CA TYR A 156 -19.37 -16.02 -18.51
C TYR A 156 -19.14 -17.48 -18.86
N GLU A 157 -18.97 -18.31 -17.82
CA GLU A 157 -19.04 -19.76 -17.95
C GLU A 157 -20.44 -20.17 -18.39
N LEU A 158 -20.53 -21.10 -19.34
CA LEU A 158 -21.83 -21.61 -19.80
C LEU A 158 -22.51 -22.38 -18.66
N LEU A 159 -23.83 -22.22 -18.56
CA LEU A 159 -24.67 -23.03 -17.69
C LEU A 159 -24.59 -24.50 -18.12
N ALA A 160 -25.00 -25.43 -17.25
CA ALA A 160 -25.01 -26.85 -17.57
C ALA A 160 -25.87 -27.21 -18.82
N SER A 161 -26.80 -26.32 -19.20
CA SER A 161 -27.61 -26.41 -20.43
C SER A 161 -26.86 -25.96 -21.70
N GLY A 162 -25.66 -25.41 -21.59
CA GLY A 162 -24.93 -24.81 -22.71
C GLY A 162 -25.38 -23.40 -23.07
N GLU A 163 -26.17 -22.75 -22.22
CA GLU A 163 -26.65 -21.37 -22.40
C GLU A 163 -25.77 -20.35 -21.68
N CYS A 164 -25.68 -19.15 -22.26
CA CYS A 164 -24.98 -18.04 -21.63
C CYS A 164 -25.89 -17.38 -20.57
N PRO A 165 -25.46 -17.24 -19.32
CA PRO A 165 -26.30 -16.71 -18.25
C PRO A 165 -26.69 -15.24 -18.42
N SER A 166 -26.06 -14.51 -19.35
CA SER A 166 -26.47 -13.13 -19.66
C SER A 166 -27.74 -13.05 -20.53
N GLY A 167 -28.17 -14.13 -21.21
CA GLY A 167 -29.35 -14.15 -22.09
C GLY A 167 -29.29 -13.23 -23.32
N TYR A 168 -28.21 -12.46 -23.49
CA TYR A 168 -28.03 -11.42 -24.51
C TYR A 168 -26.87 -11.73 -25.47
N CYS A 169 -26.57 -13.01 -25.68
CA CYS A 169 -25.41 -13.46 -26.48
C CYS A 169 -25.84 -14.24 -27.72
#